data_AF-A0A7S3MT21-F1
#
_entry.id   AF-A0A7S3MT21-F1
#
_cell.length_a   1.000
_cell.length_b   1.000
_cell.length_c   1.000
_cell.angle_alpha   90.00
_cell.angle_beta   90.00
_cell.angle_gamma   90.00
#
_symmetry.space_group_name_H-M   'P 1'
#
loop_
_entity.id
_entity.type
_entity.pdbx_description
1 polymer ?
#
loop_
_entity_poly.entity_id
_entity_poly.type
_entity_poly.pdbx_seq_one_letter_code
_entity_poly.pdbx_strand_id
1 'polypeptide(L)'
;DLLRTERRQKNLQRDHRNAHKNASEIKEQIEKIKNRGERFEQIAGGTRREVDKLERILKWREYKAPPVPIQEGGKILEDSLYLYGVDYMSTDDVRKYFSTYNSTDEKLVVKWINDSSCVVQMPSKELAEKAYWKSKLSQPRDDEQMPPLTL
;
A
#
# COMPACT_ATOMS: atom_id res chain seq x y z
N ASP A 1 10.66 35.40 -15.43
CA ASP A 1 9.85 34.42 -14.67
C ASP A 1 8.34 34.43 -14.89
N LEU A 2 7.68 35.58 -15.14
CA LEU A 2 6.22 35.67 -15.32
C LEU A 2 5.61 34.74 -16.40
N LEU A 3 6.32 34.49 -17.52
CA LEU A 3 5.87 33.58 -18.57
C LEU A 3 5.88 32.10 -18.16
N ARG A 4 6.69 31.71 -17.17
CA ARG A 4 6.73 30.33 -16.65
C ARG A 4 5.58 30.07 -15.67
N THR A 5 5.23 31.04 -14.85
CA THR A 5 4.09 30.94 -13.92
C THR A 5 2.76 30.89 -14.66
N GLU A 6 2.57 31.70 -15.71
CA GLU A 6 1.35 31.64 -16.54
C GLU A 6 1.15 30.31 -17.26
N ARG A 7 2.23 29.71 -17.80
CA ARG A 7 2.16 28.37 -18.43
C ARG A 7 1.78 27.29 -17.41
N ARG A 8 2.32 27.39 -16.20
CA ARG A 8 2.03 26.45 -15.10
C ARG A 8 0.57 26.57 -14.65
N GLN A 9 0.04 27.78 -14.52
CA GLN A 9 -1.36 28.02 -14.18
C GLN A 9 -2.32 27.55 -15.29
N LYS A 10 -2.01 27.79 -16.57
CA LYS A 10 -2.81 27.28 -17.70
C LYS A 10 -2.82 25.75 -17.77
N ASN A 11 -1.72 25.09 -17.44
CA ASN A 11 -1.65 23.63 -17.36
C ASN A 11 -2.49 23.09 -16.19
N LEU A 12 -2.35 23.67 -14.99
CA LEU A 12 -3.18 23.32 -13.82
C LEU A 12 -4.68 23.49 -14.07
N GLN A 13 -5.09 24.57 -14.75
CA GLN A 13 -6.50 24.79 -15.13
C GLN A 13 -7.00 23.78 -16.16
N ARG A 14 -6.15 23.36 -17.12
CA ARG A 14 -6.48 22.28 -18.07
C ARG A 14 -6.60 20.94 -17.37
N ASP A 15 -5.73 20.66 -16.40
CA ASP A 15 -5.75 19.42 -15.63
C ASP A 15 -7.00 19.36 -14.74
N HIS A 16 -7.42 20.48 -14.13
CA HIS A 16 -8.68 20.56 -13.39
C HIS A 16 -9.93 20.36 -14.27
N ARG A 17 -9.98 20.93 -15.49
CA ARG A 17 -11.11 20.69 -16.40
C ARG A 17 -11.19 19.23 -16.87
N ASN A 18 -10.04 18.56 -17.04
CA ASN A 18 -9.98 17.14 -17.38
C ASN A 18 -10.18 16.21 -16.16
N ALA A 19 -10.04 16.73 -14.93
CA ALA A 19 -10.32 15.99 -13.70
C ALA A 19 -11.81 15.72 -13.50
N HIS A 20 -12.70 16.56 -14.06
CA HIS A 20 -14.15 16.38 -13.94
C HIS A 20 -14.79 15.47 -14.99
N LYS A 21 -14.07 15.06 -16.04
CA LYS A 21 -14.60 14.05 -16.97
C LYS A 21 -14.65 12.70 -16.27
N ASN A 22 -15.82 12.08 -16.20
CA ASN A 22 -15.99 10.76 -15.63
C ASN A 22 -15.24 9.70 -16.47
N ALA A 23 -14.79 8.61 -15.85
CA ALA A 23 -14.06 7.56 -16.57
C ALA A 23 -14.89 6.95 -17.73
N SER A 24 -16.22 6.93 -17.58
CA SER A 24 -17.19 6.54 -18.62
C SER A 24 -17.13 7.47 -19.83
N GLU A 25 -17.08 8.78 -19.62
CA GLU A 25 -17.02 9.79 -20.69
C GLU A 25 -15.72 9.72 -21.48
N ILE A 26 -14.60 9.38 -20.81
CA ILE A 26 -13.30 9.17 -21.46
C ILE A 26 -13.36 7.92 -22.36
N LYS A 27 -13.97 6.83 -21.89
CA LYS A 27 -14.17 5.61 -22.68
C LYS A 27 -15.05 5.88 -23.91
N GLU A 28 -16.15 6.58 -23.73
CA GLU A 28 -17.06 6.94 -24.83
C GLU A 28 -16.40 7.89 -25.85
N GLN A 29 -15.53 8.80 -25.40
CA GLN A 29 -14.74 9.65 -26.30
C GLN A 29 -13.73 8.86 -27.12
N ILE A 30 -13.02 7.90 -26.51
CA ILE A 30 -12.10 7.01 -27.23
C ILE A 30 -12.85 6.22 -28.30
N GLU A 31 -14.01 5.66 -27.95
CA GLU A 31 -14.83 4.87 -28.87
C GLU A 31 -15.37 5.70 -30.04
N LYS A 32 -15.86 6.92 -29.78
CA LYS A 32 -16.28 7.86 -30.84
C LYS A 32 -15.14 8.22 -31.78
N ILE A 33 -13.92 8.39 -31.28
CA ILE A 33 -12.75 8.71 -32.09
C ILE A 33 -12.32 7.49 -32.92
N LYS A 34 -12.31 6.29 -32.34
CA LYS A 34 -12.01 5.03 -33.05
C LYS A 34 -13.03 4.76 -34.17
N ASN A 35 -14.33 4.88 -33.88
CA ASN A 35 -15.41 4.69 -34.85
C ASN A 35 -15.44 5.74 -35.97
N ARG A 36 -14.85 6.92 -35.76
CA ARG A 36 -14.63 7.92 -36.82
C ARG A 36 -13.39 7.56 -37.64
N GLY A 37 -12.32 7.13 -36.99
CA GLY A 37 -11.11 6.66 -37.65
C GLY A 37 -11.34 5.51 -38.64
N GLU A 38 -12.16 4.54 -38.24
CA GLU A 38 -12.54 3.40 -39.09
C GLU A 38 -13.41 3.81 -40.29
N ARG A 39 -14.27 4.82 -40.12
CA ARG A 39 -15.16 5.32 -41.19
C ARG A 39 -14.46 6.12 -42.28
N PHE A 40 -13.30 6.71 -41.99
CA PHE A 40 -12.59 7.59 -42.92
C PHE A 40 -11.28 6.98 -43.46
N GLU A 41 -11.01 5.69 -43.19
CA GLU A 41 -9.87 4.87 -43.67
C GLU A 41 -8.45 5.45 -43.48
N GLN A 42 -8.32 6.63 -42.89
CA GLN A 42 -7.06 7.27 -42.53
C GLN A 42 -7.25 8.02 -41.21
N ILE A 43 -6.78 7.41 -40.12
CA ILE A 43 -6.59 8.12 -38.86
C ILE A 43 -5.42 9.08 -39.09
N ALA A 44 -5.73 10.36 -39.36
CA ALA A 44 -4.71 11.40 -39.39
C ALA A 44 -3.83 11.32 -38.13
N GLY A 45 -2.52 11.49 -38.26
CA GLY A 45 -1.58 11.27 -37.15
C GLY A 45 -1.88 12.08 -35.87
N GLY A 46 -2.65 13.17 -35.98
CA GLY A 46 -3.18 13.93 -34.84
C GLY A 46 -4.21 13.15 -34.00
N THR A 47 -5.11 12.40 -34.65
CA THR A 47 -6.19 11.64 -34.00
C THR A 47 -5.66 10.46 -33.19
N ARG A 48 -4.59 9.80 -33.66
CA ARG A 48 -3.93 8.71 -32.93
C ARG A 48 -3.29 9.21 -31.61
N ARG A 49 -2.64 10.38 -31.66
CA ARG A 49 -2.05 11.00 -30.46
C ARG A 49 -3.10 11.38 -29.42
N GLU A 50 -4.30 11.74 -29.85
CA GLU A 50 -5.42 12.07 -28.96
C GLU A 50 -5.96 10.82 -28.26
N VAL A 51 -6.12 9.70 -28.98
CA VAL A 51 -6.49 8.40 -28.40
C VAL A 51 -5.44 7.94 -27.38
N ASP A 52 -4.16 7.95 -27.74
CA ASP A 52 -3.07 7.54 -26.85
C ASP A 52 -3.03 8.37 -25.55
N LYS A 53 -3.36 9.68 -25.66
CA LYS A 53 -3.45 10.57 -24.51
C LYS A 53 -4.62 10.20 -23.60
N LEU A 54 -5.79 9.92 -24.17
CA LEU A 54 -6.98 9.55 -23.40
C LEU A 54 -6.81 8.18 -22.73
N GLU A 55 -6.22 7.21 -23.43
CA GLU A 55 -5.90 5.88 -22.87
C GLU A 55 -4.91 5.99 -21.70
N ARG A 56 -3.90 6.87 -21.78
CA ARG A 56 -2.97 7.11 -20.67
C ARG A 56 -3.66 7.73 -19.45
N ILE A 57 -4.59 8.65 -19.66
CA ILE A 57 -5.38 9.27 -18.58
C ILE A 57 -6.28 8.23 -17.92
N LEU A 58 -6.95 7.39 -18.72
CA LEU A 58 -7.80 6.31 -18.23
C LEU A 58 -6.98 5.33 -17.37
N LYS A 59 -5.84 4.87 -17.90
CA LYS A 59 -4.90 3.99 -17.20
C LYS A 59 -4.48 4.61 -15.87
N TRP A 60 -4.03 5.87 -15.88
CA TRP A 60 -3.61 6.55 -14.65
C TRP A 60 -4.72 6.66 -13.60
N ARG A 61 -5.98 6.86 -14.01
CA ARG A 61 -7.13 6.88 -13.09
C ARG A 61 -7.45 5.52 -12.49
N GLU A 62 -7.32 4.44 -13.27
CA GLU A 62 -7.49 3.08 -12.77
C GLU A 62 -6.41 2.74 -11.71
N TYR A 63 -5.15 3.12 -11.96
CA TYR A 63 -4.06 2.90 -11.00
C TYR A 63 -4.06 3.88 -9.81
N LYS A 64 -4.61 5.09 -9.97
CA LYS A 64 -4.82 6.07 -8.88
C LYS A 64 -6.21 5.97 -8.26
N ALA A 65 -6.86 4.81 -8.32
CA ALA A 65 -8.00 4.57 -7.46
C ALA A 65 -7.58 4.91 -6.00
N PRO A 66 -8.42 5.65 -5.25
CA PRO A 66 -8.11 5.92 -3.85
C PRO A 66 -7.84 4.59 -3.14
N PRO A 67 -6.87 4.54 -2.20
CA PRO A 67 -6.61 3.34 -1.44
C PRO A 67 -7.93 2.84 -0.86
N VAL A 68 -8.18 1.54 -0.98
CA VAL A 68 -9.41 0.92 -0.47
C VAL A 68 -9.57 1.37 0.99
N PRO A 69 -10.74 1.90 1.39
CA PRO A 69 -10.94 2.33 2.76
C PRO A 69 -10.62 1.17 3.71
N ILE A 70 -9.93 1.48 4.81
CA ILE A 70 -9.66 0.51 5.87
C ILE A 70 -11.02 -0.04 6.30
N GLN A 71 -11.26 -1.33 6.07
CA GLN A 71 -12.54 -1.94 6.40
C GLN A 71 -12.76 -1.82 7.92
N GLU A 72 -13.79 -1.07 8.32
CA GLU A 72 -14.26 -1.01 9.69
C GLU A 72 -14.71 -2.42 10.09
N GLY A 73 -13.91 -3.10 10.91
CA GLY A 73 -14.07 -4.52 11.17
C GLY A 73 -12.77 -5.33 11.06
N GLY A 74 -11.61 -4.67 10.92
CA GLY A 74 -10.31 -5.29 11.15
C GLY A 74 -10.33 -6.09 12.46
N LYS A 75 -10.44 -7.42 12.33
CA LYS A 75 -10.54 -8.33 13.46
C LYS A 75 -9.19 -8.34 14.17
N ILE A 76 -9.16 -7.79 15.38
CA ILE A 76 -7.99 -7.91 16.25
C ILE A 76 -7.86 -9.38 16.59
N LEU A 77 -6.74 -9.96 16.18
CA LEU A 77 -6.39 -11.34 16.48
C LEU A 77 -5.66 -11.34 17.83
N GLU A 78 -6.40 -11.61 18.90
CA GLU A 78 -5.85 -11.62 20.27
C GLU A 78 -4.87 -12.79 20.52
N ASP A 79 -4.90 -13.80 19.66
CA ASP A 79 -4.00 -14.94 19.62
C ASP A 79 -2.72 -14.66 18.80
N SER A 80 -2.54 -13.45 18.28
CA SER A 80 -1.48 -13.12 17.35
C SER A 80 -0.56 -12.01 17.86
N LEU A 81 0.73 -12.17 17.63
CA LEU A 81 1.77 -11.20 17.95
C LEU A 81 2.32 -10.60 16.65
N TYR A 82 2.34 -9.27 16.58
CA TYR A 82 2.98 -8.55 15.48
C TYR A 82 4.44 -8.26 15.83
N LEU A 83 5.36 -8.69 14.97
CA LEU A 83 6.80 -8.48 15.11
C LEU A 83 7.29 -7.54 14.02
N TYR A 84 8.11 -6.57 14.43
CA TYR A 84 8.72 -5.58 13.56
C TYR A 84 10.23 -5.55 13.77
N GLY A 85 11.00 -5.34 12.70
CA GLY A 85 12.47 -5.33 12.76
C GLY A 85 13.07 -6.73 12.86
N VAL A 86 12.46 -7.70 12.21
CA VAL A 86 12.91 -9.11 12.19
C VAL A 86 13.57 -9.49 10.85
N ASP A 87 14.17 -8.52 10.17
CA ASP A 87 14.84 -8.66 8.87
C ASP A 87 16.08 -9.58 8.90
N TYR A 88 16.68 -9.76 10.08
CA TYR A 88 17.81 -10.67 10.30
C TYR A 88 17.39 -12.09 10.72
N MET A 89 16.10 -12.36 10.93
CA MET A 89 15.62 -13.65 11.43
C MET A 89 14.93 -14.46 10.33
N SER A 90 15.26 -15.74 10.25
CA SER A 90 14.51 -16.67 9.40
C SER A 90 13.19 -17.09 10.04
N THR A 91 12.27 -17.62 9.24
CA THR A 91 11.00 -18.20 9.75
C THR A 91 11.25 -19.28 10.82
N ASP A 92 12.32 -20.06 10.67
CA ASP A 92 12.67 -21.12 11.61
C ASP A 92 13.25 -20.57 12.91
N ASP A 93 14.00 -19.47 12.87
CA ASP A 93 14.50 -18.78 14.07
C ASP A 93 13.35 -18.22 14.90
N VAL A 94 12.38 -17.57 14.23
CA VAL A 94 11.16 -17.08 14.88
C VAL A 94 10.40 -18.25 15.51
N ARG A 95 10.19 -19.34 14.76
CA ARG A 95 9.49 -20.52 15.28
C ARG A 95 10.22 -21.12 16.49
N LYS A 96 11.55 -21.22 16.43
CA LYS A 96 12.38 -21.74 17.51
C LYS A 96 12.31 -20.86 18.74
N TYR A 97 12.37 -19.53 18.59
CA TYR A 97 12.21 -18.60 19.70
C TYR A 97 10.88 -18.82 20.42
N PHE A 98 9.77 -18.87 19.67
CA PHE A 98 8.44 -19.02 20.25
C PHE A 98 8.10 -20.45 20.71
N SER A 99 8.79 -21.48 20.21
CA SER A 99 8.62 -22.86 20.71
C SER A 99 8.92 -23.00 22.21
N THR A 100 9.73 -22.11 22.77
CA THR A 100 10.02 -22.07 24.21
C THR A 100 8.78 -21.77 25.07
N TYR A 101 7.76 -21.14 24.47
CA TYR A 101 6.52 -20.78 25.15
C TYR A 101 5.39 -21.77 24.90
N ASN A 102 5.48 -22.58 23.85
CA ASN A 102 4.48 -23.59 23.51
C ASN A 102 5.02 -24.99 23.82
N SER A 103 4.63 -25.54 24.97
CA SER A 103 5.02 -26.90 25.37
C SER A 103 4.25 -27.99 24.62
N THR A 104 3.17 -27.61 23.94
CA THR A 104 2.28 -28.50 23.20
C THR A 104 2.71 -28.47 21.73
N ASP A 105 2.72 -29.63 21.04
CA ASP A 105 3.02 -29.77 19.59
C ASP A 105 2.03 -29.05 18.65
N GLU A 106 1.30 -28.05 19.16
CA GLU A 106 0.40 -27.22 18.41
C GLU A 106 1.17 -26.29 17.47
N LYS A 107 0.76 -26.31 16.20
CA LYS A 107 1.48 -25.64 15.12
C LYS A 107 1.37 -24.12 15.23
N LEU A 108 2.48 -23.50 15.61
CA LEU A 108 2.69 -22.07 15.52
C LEU A 108 2.78 -21.64 14.05
N VAL A 109 1.95 -20.67 13.66
CA VAL A 109 1.88 -20.17 12.27
C VAL A 109 2.57 -18.82 12.21
N VAL A 110 3.61 -18.71 11.37
CA VAL A 110 4.29 -17.43 11.10
C VAL A 110 3.85 -16.97 9.71
N LYS A 111 3.26 -15.78 9.63
CA LYS A 111 2.82 -15.15 8.39
C LYS A 111 3.60 -13.86 8.17
N TRP A 112 4.50 -13.86 7.19
CA TRP A 112 5.24 -12.67 6.79
C TRP A 112 4.34 -11.66 6.09
N ILE A 113 4.47 -10.38 6.44
CA ILE A 113 3.78 -9.26 5.78
C ILE A 113 4.72 -8.59 4.79
N ASN A 114 5.99 -8.40 5.17
CA ASN A 114 7.08 -7.92 4.33
C ASN A 114 8.42 -8.48 4.85
N ASP A 115 9.54 -8.04 4.29
CA ASP A 115 10.88 -8.56 4.64
C ASP A 115 11.35 -8.20 6.06
N SER A 116 10.70 -7.25 6.73
CA SER A 116 11.06 -6.78 8.08
C SER A 116 9.97 -6.96 9.12
N SER A 117 8.80 -7.51 8.75
CA SER A 117 7.68 -7.73 9.66
C SER A 117 6.88 -8.99 9.39
N CYS A 118 6.46 -9.63 10.48
CA CYS A 118 5.65 -10.84 10.45
C CYS A 118 4.64 -10.88 11.60
N VAL A 119 3.60 -11.70 11.41
CA VAL A 119 2.61 -12.04 12.44
C VAL A 119 2.85 -13.46 12.88
N VAL A 120 2.97 -13.67 14.18
CA VAL A 120 3.08 -14.97 14.81
C VAL A 120 1.74 -15.30 15.46
N GLN A 121 1.01 -16.26 14.91
CA GLN A 121 -0.24 -16.75 15.46
C GLN A 121 0.02 -17.93 16.40
N MET A 122 -0.36 -17.73 17.65
CA MET A 122 -0.31 -18.72 18.72
C MET A 122 -1.62 -19.51 18.76
N PRO A 123 -1.63 -20.72 19.33
CA PRO A 123 -2.86 -21.52 19.40
C PRO A 123 -3.88 -20.98 20.43
N SER A 124 -3.43 -20.17 21.39
CA SER A 124 -4.28 -19.55 22.42
C SER A 124 -3.82 -18.13 22.74
N LYS A 125 -4.78 -17.26 23.08
CA LYS A 125 -4.57 -15.90 23.57
C LYS A 125 -3.67 -15.86 24.80
N GLU A 126 -3.86 -16.79 25.75
CA GLU A 126 -3.08 -16.82 26.99
C GLU A 126 -1.59 -17.04 26.73
N LEU A 127 -1.26 -17.85 25.70
CA LEU A 127 0.11 -18.08 25.29
C LEU A 127 0.71 -16.87 24.59
N ALA A 128 -0.07 -16.17 23.76
CA ALA A 128 0.34 -14.92 23.14
C ALA A 128 0.66 -13.86 24.19
N GLU A 129 -0.19 -13.68 25.20
CA GLU A 129 0.05 -12.74 26.31
C GLU A 129 1.28 -13.14 27.13
N LYS A 130 1.43 -14.42 27.46
CA LYS A 130 2.61 -14.92 28.20
C LYS A 130 3.90 -14.72 27.42
N ALA A 131 3.89 -14.96 26.11
CA ALA A 131 5.03 -14.71 25.23
C ALA A 131 5.33 -13.22 25.16
N TYR A 132 4.33 -12.35 25.01
CA TYR A 132 4.48 -10.90 25.02
C TYR A 132 5.19 -10.42 26.31
N TRP A 133 4.67 -10.79 27.47
CA TRP A 133 5.25 -10.39 28.75
C TRP A 133 6.67 -10.92 28.97
N LYS A 134 6.96 -12.16 28.56
CA LYS A 134 8.29 -12.77 28.73
C LYS A 134 9.33 -12.26 27.73
N SER A 135 8.89 -11.90 26.52
CA SER A 135 9.79 -11.50 25.44
C SER A 135 10.51 -10.18 25.71
N LYS A 136 10.07 -9.41 26.71
CA LYS A 136 10.57 -8.05 27.03
C LYS A 136 10.59 -7.11 25.81
N LEU A 137 9.88 -7.44 24.74
CA LEU A 137 9.88 -6.68 23.48
C LEU A 137 9.31 -5.26 23.66
N SER A 138 8.57 -5.02 24.73
CA SER A 138 8.02 -3.72 25.08
C SER A 138 8.91 -2.88 26.01
N GLN A 139 10.04 -3.40 26.48
CA GLN A 139 10.96 -2.61 27.31
C GLN A 139 11.76 -1.68 26.39
N PRO A 140 11.81 -0.37 26.68
CA PRO A 140 12.68 0.54 25.94
C PRO A 140 14.12 0.03 26.05
N ARG A 141 14.84 0.05 24.94
CA ARG A 141 16.25 -0.37 24.93
C ARG A 141 17.00 0.58 25.86
N ASP A 142 18.00 0.07 26.58
CA ASP A 142 18.87 0.93 27.40
C ASP A 142 19.54 2.01 26.54
N ASP A 143 19.77 1.72 25.25
CA ASP A 143 20.30 2.65 24.25
C ASP A 143 19.33 3.81 23.88
N GLU A 144 18.03 3.64 24.12
CA GLU A 144 16.99 4.67 23.92
C GLU A 144 16.77 5.52 25.18
N GLN A 145 17.37 5.18 26.33
CA GLN A 145 17.43 6.09 27.47
C GLN A 145 18.34 7.25 27.11
N MET A 146 17.71 8.32 26.61
CA MET A 146 18.36 9.58 26.41
C MET A 146 19.02 10.00 27.74
N PRO A 147 20.34 10.30 27.77
CA PRO A 147 20.99 10.72 28.99
C PRO A 147 20.27 11.97 29.53
N PRO A 148 20.14 12.11 30.86
CA PRO A 148 19.47 13.27 31.44
C PRO A 148 20.16 14.54 30.93
N LEU A 149 19.37 15.46 30.39
CA LEU A 149 19.87 16.76 29.96
C LEU A 149 20.41 17.49 31.20
N THR A 150 21.72 17.50 31.37
CA THR A 150 22.39 18.31 32.38
C THR A 150 22.30 19.77 31.94
N LEU A 151 21.55 20.58 32.69
CA LEU A 151 21.49 22.04 32.57
C LEU A 151 22.71 22.68 33.23
#